data_AF-A0A9Q0AL00-F1
#
_entry.id   AF-A0A9Q0AL00-F1
#
_cell.length_a   1.000
_cell.length_b   1.000
_cell.length_c   1.000
_cell.angle_alpha   90.00
_cell.angle_beta   90.00
_cell.angle_gamma   90.00
#
_symmetry.space_group_name_H-M   'P 1'
#
loop_
_entity.id
_entity.type
_entity.pdbx_description
1 polymer ?
#
loop_
_entity_poly.entity_id
_entity_poly.type
_entity_poly.pdbx_seq_one_letter_code
_entity_poly.pdbx_strand_id
1 'polypeptide(L)'
;MAASAAIKVVVLDIEGTVCPISFVRDVLFPYFLEKIPETVKSEWDSSRFKEYRDAFPEEFRSSQEAFQAHVIDLVSRDVKIAYLKSLQGYIWQEGYASGEIKAPLFADVPTVLSRWHGKGIKLIIYSSGSVPAQKLLFKYTNAEPSDLTVLLTDYFDTVNAGPKTEAASYEKIVAKHPEFLPEQFLFLSDNVKEVDAAIQAGMRSAVVQRPGNADLPTEVYDTHQVVETFDSIEEDFNVKTLQTLGKRSADEAAADEKPEAQPADTTEPEGAPDSKKVKTSIGEEGATQGEEEPAEEPSQIDKLLAQAVGDAPITPTETTSEPTELAE
;
A
#
# COMPACT_ATOMS: atom_id res chain seq x y z
N MET A 1 23.57 14.46 27.30
CA MET A 1 22.92 14.60 25.97
C MET A 1 23.87 14.02 24.95
N ALA A 2 23.68 12.76 24.55
CA ALA A 2 24.38 12.25 23.38
C ALA A 2 23.91 13.09 22.19
N ALA A 3 24.83 13.63 21.39
CA ALA A 3 24.44 14.27 20.14
C ALA A 3 23.69 13.22 19.31
N SER A 4 22.43 13.52 18.93
CA SER A 4 21.66 12.65 18.05
C SER A 4 22.53 12.33 16.83
N ALA A 5 22.83 11.06 16.59
CA ALA A 5 23.67 10.67 15.46
C ALA A 5 23.03 11.20 14.17
N ALA A 6 23.81 11.58 13.16
CA ALA A 6 23.22 11.95 11.86
C ALA A 6 22.70 10.69 11.15
N ILE A 7 21.51 10.75 10.54
CA ILE A 7 21.00 9.68 9.67
C ILE A 7 21.97 9.48 8.50
N LYS A 8 22.24 8.21 8.19
CA LYS A 8 23.10 7.78 7.06
C LYS A 8 22.40 6.80 6.14
N VAL A 9 21.36 6.12 6.63
CA VAL A 9 20.61 5.12 5.88
C VAL A 9 19.11 5.38 6.06
N VAL A 10 18.36 5.33 4.97
CA VAL A 10 16.90 5.30 5.00
C VAL A 10 16.45 3.97 4.45
N VAL A 11 15.66 3.24 5.25
CA VAL A 11 15.01 2.00 4.87
C VAL A 11 13.54 2.33 4.58
N LEU A 12 13.06 1.90 3.42
CA LEU A 12 11.74 2.27 2.90
C LEU A 12 10.91 1.02 2.72
N ASP A 13 9.71 1.06 3.26
CA ASP A 13 8.61 0.22 2.79
C ASP A 13 8.11 0.66 1.39
N ILE A 14 7.29 -0.18 0.76
CA ILE A 14 6.70 0.07 -0.55
C ILE A 14 5.23 0.45 -0.44
N GLU A 15 4.36 -0.52 -0.15
CA GLU A 15 2.91 -0.32 -0.14
C GLU A 15 2.52 0.68 0.94
N GLY A 16 1.62 1.62 0.65
CA GLY A 16 1.18 2.65 1.60
C GLY A 16 2.25 3.69 1.97
N THR A 17 3.48 3.55 1.47
CA THR A 17 4.63 4.38 1.86
C THR A 17 5.19 5.18 0.68
N VAL A 18 5.65 4.48 -0.37
CA VAL A 18 6.19 5.11 -1.60
C VAL A 18 5.21 5.04 -2.77
N CYS A 19 4.26 4.11 -2.74
CA CYS A 19 3.16 4.02 -3.67
C CYS A 19 1.85 3.70 -2.93
N PRO A 20 0.67 3.94 -3.54
CA PRO A 20 -0.61 3.60 -2.94
C PRO A 20 -0.68 2.14 -2.48
N ILE A 21 -1.23 1.92 -1.29
CA ILE A 21 -1.42 0.58 -0.70
C ILE A 21 -2.27 -0.34 -1.60
N SER A 22 -3.14 0.25 -2.40
CA SER A 22 -4.00 -0.44 -3.37
C SER A 22 -3.26 -0.96 -4.60
N PHE A 23 -2.06 -0.47 -4.94
CA PHE A 23 -1.45 -0.76 -6.25
C PHE A 23 -1.26 -2.27 -6.51
N VAL A 24 -0.79 -3.02 -5.51
CA VAL A 24 -0.61 -4.48 -5.67
C VAL A 24 -1.96 -5.18 -5.84
N ARG A 25 -2.94 -4.84 -5.00
CA ARG A 25 -4.26 -5.47 -4.97
C ARG A 25 -5.09 -5.13 -6.21
N ASP A 26 -5.09 -3.86 -6.61
CA ASP A 26 -6.03 -3.31 -7.60
C ASP A 26 -5.42 -3.21 -9.00
N VAL A 27 -4.10 -3.38 -9.14
CA VAL A 27 -3.42 -3.34 -10.45
C VAL A 27 -2.62 -4.61 -10.72
N LEU A 28 -1.66 -4.97 -9.86
CA LEU A 28 -0.75 -6.09 -10.16
C LEU A 28 -1.45 -7.45 -10.16
N PHE A 29 -2.35 -7.72 -9.21
CA PHE A 29 -3.10 -8.97 -9.19
C PHE A 29 -4.16 -9.06 -10.31
N PRO A 30 -4.98 -8.04 -10.58
CA PRO A 30 -5.88 -8.04 -11.73
C PRO A 30 -5.14 -8.23 -13.06
N TYR A 31 -4.01 -7.53 -13.26
CA TYR A 31 -3.19 -7.71 -14.45
C TYR A 31 -2.69 -9.15 -14.59
N PHE A 32 -2.20 -9.74 -13.49
CA PHE A 32 -1.75 -11.14 -13.49
C PHE A 32 -2.87 -12.10 -13.91
N LEU A 33 -4.08 -11.93 -13.36
CA LEU A 33 -5.25 -12.76 -13.68
C LEU A 33 -5.73 -12.55 -15.12
N GLU A 34 -5.62 -11.34 -15.66
CA GLU A 34 -5.93 -11.05 -17.06
C GLU A 34 -4.93 -11.72 -18.01
N LYS A 35 -3.62 -11.72 -17.69
CA LYS A 35 -2.58 -12.22 -18.59
C LYS A 35 -2.35 -13.72 -18.52
N ILE A 36 -2.65 -14.37 -17.39
CA ILE A 36 -2.35 -15.80 -17.23
C ILE A 36 -2.99 -16.70 -18.30
N PRO A 37 -4.24 -16.48 -18.79
CA PRO A 37 -4.85 -17.37 -19.76
C PRO A 37 -4.10 -17.38 -21.10
N GLU A 38 -3.77 -16.20 -21.63
CA GLU A 38 -3.06 -16.08 -22.91
C GLU A 38 -1.58 -16.47 -22.77
N THR A 39 -0.94 -16.18 -21.62
CA THR A 39 0.44 -16.60 -21.34
C THR A 39 0.54 -18.12 -21.38
N VAL A 40 -0.32 -18.82 -20.65
CA VAL A 40 -0.34 -20.29 -20.65
C VAL A 40 -0.62 -20.82 -22.05
N LYS A 41 -1.59 -20.27 -22.77
CA LYS A 41 -1.95 -20.73 -24.11
C LYS A 41 -0.82 -20.58 -25.13
N SER A 42 -0.13 -19.45 -25.10
CA SER A 42 0.90 -19.10 -26.10
C SER A 42 2.29 -19.61 -25.74
N GLU A 43 2.59 -19.75 -24.46
CA GLU A 43 3.95 -20.02 -23.99
C GLU A 43 4.15 -21.38 -23.31
N TRP A 44 3.11 -22.22 -23.21
CA TRP A 44 3.15 -23.50 -22.48
C TRP A 44 4.41 -24.34 -22.74
N ASP A 45 4.81 -24.46 -24.00
CA ASP A 45 5.94 -25.27 -24.46
C ASP A 45 7.21 -24.44 -24.75
N SER A 46 7.17 -23.13 -24.45
CA SER A 46 8.33 -22.26 -24.61
C SER A 46 9.42 -22.61 -23.59
N SER A 47 10.68 -22.45 -23.98
CA SER A 47 11.81 -22.66 -23.09
C SER A 47 11.83 -21.69 -21.90
N ARG A 48 11.27 -20.49 -22.09
CA ARG A 48 11.24 -19.43 -21.07
C ARG A 48 10.15 -19.67 -20.02
N PHE A 49 8.99 -20.17 -20.41
CA PHE A 49 7.91 -20.47 -19.47
C PHE A 49 8.11 -21.78 -18.70
N LYS A 50 8.88 -22.71 -19.28
CA LYS A 50 9.08 -24.07 -18.76
C LYS A 50 9.52 -24.09 -17.29
N GLU A 51 10.44 -23.21 -16.88
CA GLU A 51 10.90 -23.18 -15.48
C GLU A 51 9.78 -22.79 -14.49
N TYR A 52 8.91 -21.87 -14.88
CA TYR A 52 7.78 -21.43 -14.06
C TYR A 52 6.68 -22.48 -14.02
N ARG A 53 6.41 -23.16 -15.14
CA ARG A 53 5.46 -24.27 -15.22
C ARG A 53 5.93 -25.48 -14.40
N ASP A 54 7.17 -25.90 -14.58
CA ASP A 54 7.71 -27.13 -13.98
C ASP A 54 7.96 -26.96 -12.45
N ALA A 55 7.91 -25.73 -11.93
CA ALA A 55 7.93 -25.45 -10.48
C ALA A 55 6.61 -25.78 -9.76
N PHE A 56 5.50 -25.94 -10.49
CA PHE A 56 4.21 -26.35 -9.90
C PHE A 56 4.16 -27.87 -9.70
N PRO A 57 3.39 -28.36 -8.69
CA PRO A 57 3.22 -29.80 -8.47
C PRO A 57 2.69 -30.52 -9.71
N GLU A 58 3.14 -31.76 -9.91
CA GLU A 58 2.89 -32.54 -11.13
C GLU A 58 1.39 -32.71 -11.42
N GLU A 59 0.56 -32.89 -10.39
CA GLU A 59 -0.89 -33.04 -10.55
C GLU A 59 -1.56 -31.83 -11.23
N PHE A 60 -1.01 -30.63 -11.07
CA PHE A 60 -1.57 -29.39 -11.61
C PHE A 60 -1.02 -29.00 -12.97
N ARG A 61 0.02 -29.69 -13.49
CA ARG A 61 0.63 -29.40 -14.80
C ARG A 61 0.33 -30.47 -15.85
N SER A 62 -0.73 -31.25 -15.64
CA SER A 62 -1.21 -32.30 -16.56
C SER A 62 -1.88 -31.72 -17.82
N SER A 63 -2.48 -30.54 -17.74
CA SER A 63 -2.99 -29.77 -18.86
C SER A 63 -2.91 -28.26 -18.58
N GLN A 64 -3.10 -27.44 -19.62
CA GLN A 64 -3.15 -25.98 -19.49
C GLN A 64 -4.31 -25.53 -18.58
N GLU A 65 -5.46 -26.19 -18.69
CA GLU A 65 -6.67 -25.89 -17.93
C GLU A 65 -6.49 -26.21 -16.44
N ALA A 66 -5.89 -27.36 -16.11
CA ALA A 66 -5.61 -27.74 -14.73
C ALA A 66 -4.64 -26.74 -14.07
N PHE A 67 -3.63 -26.30 -14.82
CA PHE A 67 -2.64 -25.33 -14.36
C PHE A 67 -3.28 -23.96 -14.09
N GLN A 68 -4.06 -23.46 -15.06
CA GLN A 68 -4.78 -22.19 -14.91
C GLN A 68 -5.74 -22.22 -13.73
N ALA A 69 -6.54 -23.29 -13.59
CA ALA A 69 -7.49 -23.42 -12.49
C ALA A 69 -6.80 -23.37 -11.13
N HIS A 70 -5.66 -24.06 -10.99
CA HIS A 70 -4.87 -24.03 -9.75
C HIS A 70 -4.25 -22.66 -9.49
N VAL A 71 -3.69 -22.00 -10.51
CA VAL A 71 -3.15 -20.64 -10.37
C VAL A 71 -4.24 -19.68 -9.87
N ILE A 72 -5.43 -19.73 -10.47
CA ILE A 72 -6.56 -18.86 -10.10
C ILE A 72 -7.02 -19.15 -8.67
N ASP A 73 -7.12 -20.42 -8.28
CA ASP A 73 -7.47 -20.83 -6.90
C ASP A 73 -6.45 -20.31 -5.87
N LEU A 74 -5.15 -20.40 -6.17
CA LEU A 74 -4.12 -19.89 -5.27
C LEU A 74 -4.20 -18.37 -5.10
N VAL A 75 -4.48 -17.63 -6.19
CA VAL A 75 -4.64 -16.18 -6.13
C VAL A 75 -5.91 -15.80 -5.35
N SER A 76 -7.03 -16.48 -5.58
CA SER A 76 -8.30 -16.16 -4.90
C SER A 76 -8.26 -16.41 -3.39
N ARG A 77 -7.45 -17.38 -2.95
CA ARG A 77 -7.23 -17.69 -1.52
C ARG A 77 -6.03 -16.96 -0.91
N ASP A 78 -5.45 -16.01 -1.63
CA ASP A 78 -4.26 -15.24 -1.22
C ASP A 78 -3.05 -16.10 -0.80
N VAL A 79 -2.85 -17.25 -1.45
CA VAL A 79 -1.81 -18.21 -1.08
C VAL A 79 -0.43 -17.71 -1.47
N LYS A 80 0.43 -17.46 -0.49
CA LYS A 80 1.79 -16.92 -0.68
C LYS A 80 2.85 -18.01 -0.89
N ILE A 81 2.70 -18.84 -1.92
CA ILE A 81 3.65 -19.92 -2.23
C ILE A 81 4.73 -19.52 -3.24
N ALA A 82 5.93 -20.08 -3.09
CA ALA A 82 7.12 -19.68 -3.85
C ALA A 82 6.94 -19.76 -5.37
N TYR A 83 6.44 -20.87 -5.91
CA TYR A 83 6.27 -21.05 -7.36
C TYR A 83 5.24 -20.07 -7.96
N LEU A 84 4.19 -19.70 -7.20
CA LEU A 84 3.22 -18.70 -7.65
C LEU A 84 3.87 -17.32 -7.71
N LYS A 85 4.62 -16.94 -6.68
CA LYS A 85 5.37 -15.68 -6.66
C LYS A 85 6.36 -15.58 -7.83
N SER A 86 7.04 -16.67 -8.17
CA SER A 86 7.93 -16.72 -9.33
C SER A 86 7.18 -16.49 -10.64
N LEU A 87 6.03 -17.15 -10.84
CA LEU A 87 5.18 -16.96 -12.02
C LEU A 87 4.59 -15.54 -12.11
N GLN A 88 4.19 -14.96 -10.97
CA GLN A 88 3.75 -13.56 -10.90
C GLN A 88 4.87 -12.61 -11.34
N GLY A 89 6.09 -12.81 -10.83
CA GLY A 89 7.25 -12.03 -11.23
C GLY A 89 7.54 -12.10 -12.74
N TYR A 90 7.40 -13.29 -13.33
CA TYR A 90 7.55 -13.49 -14.78
C TYR A 90 6.57 -12.64 -15.60
N ILE A 91 5.28 -12.71 -15.28
CA ILE A 91 4.23 -11.97 -15.99
C ILE A 91 4.38 -10.46 -15.77
N TRP A 92 4.66 -10.03 -14.54
CA TRP A 92 4.85 -8.60 -14.26
C TRP A 92 6.07 -8.02 -14.96
N GLN A 93 7.16 -8.80 -15.11
CA GLN A 93 8.34 -8.35 -15.83
C GLN A 93 8.00 -7.91 -17.25
N GLU A 94 7.10 -8.63 -17.93
CA GLU A 94 6.65 -8.29 -19.27
C GLU A 94 5.76 -7.06 -19.28
N GLY A 95 4.77 -7.00 -18.37
CA GLY A 95 3.88 -5.84 -18.28
C GLY A 95 4.63 -4.54 -17.97
N TYR A 96 5.67 -4.61 -17.13
CA TYR A 96 6.56 -3.48 -16.89
C TYR A 96 7.42 -3.15 -18.13
N ALA A 97 8.00 -4.16 -18.79
CA ALA A 97 8.85 -3.96 -19.96
C ALA A 97 8.09 -3.42 -21.18
N SER A 98 6.82 -3.82 -21.36
CA SER A 98 5.93 -3.32 -22.41
C SER A 98 5.39 -1.92 -22.11
N GLY A 99 5.42 -1.51 -20.84
CA GLY A 99 4.86 -0.25 -20.35
C GLY A 99 3.36 -0.31 -20.04
N GLU A 100 2.74 -1.50 -20.09
CA GLU A 100 1.36 -1.74 -19.64
C GLU A 100 1.21 -1.53 -18.13
N ILE A 101 2.27 -1.79 -17.37
CA ILE A 101 2.36 -1.51 -15.94
C ILE A 101 3.41 -0.43 -15.71
N LYS A 102 3.07 0.55 -14.86
CA LYS A 102 4.03 1.49 -14.27
C LYS A 102 3.79 1.56 -12.78
N ALA A 103 4.86 1.60 -11.99
CA ALA A 103 4.74 1.79 -10.55
C ALA A 103 4.31 3.24 -10.25
N PRO A 104 3.15 3.46 -9.62
CA PRO A 104 2.62 4.79 -9.35
C PRO A 104 3.21 5.32 -8.05
N LEU A 105 4.44 5.82 -8.10
CA LEU A 105 5.05 6.46 -6.94
C LEU A 105 4.32 7.77 -6.61
N PHE A 106 4.23 8.10 -5.31
CA PHE A 106 3.78 9.42 -4.88
C PHE A 106 4.71 10.51 -5.42
N ALA A 107 4.16 11.68 -5.72
CA ALA A 107 4.88 12.73 -6.46
C ALA A 107 6.15 13.25 -5.75
N ASP A 108 6.16 13.25 -4.42
CA ASP A 108 7.31 13.67 -3.61
C ASP A 108 8.45 12.64 -3.63
N VAL A 109 8.14 11.36 -3.80
CA VAL A 109 9.10 10.26 -3.60
C VAL A 109 10.32 10.37 -4.52
N PRO A 110 10.20 10.46 -5.87
CA PRO A 110 11.39 10.47 -6.74
C PRO A 110 12.33 11.63 -6.44
N THR A 111 11.76 12.81 -6.18
CA THR A 111 12.50 14.04 -5.89
C THR A 111 13.25 13.92 -4.56
N VAL A 112 12.58 13.42 -3.52
CA VAL A 112 13.19 13.29 -2.19
C VAL A 112 14.23 12.18 -2.15
N LEU A 113 13.99 11.04 -2.80
CA LEU A 113 15.00 9.97 -2.92
C LEU A 113 16.25 10.49 -3.63
N SER A 114 16.09 11.22 -4.73
CA SER A 114 17.21 11.84 -5.45
C SER A 114 17.99 12.81 -4.56
N ARG A 115 17.29 13.63 -3.77
CA ARG A 115 17.89 14.58 -2.82
C ARG A 115 18.67 13.86 -1.71
N TRP A 116 18.11 12.81 -1.12
CA TRP A 116 18.80 12.03 -0.08
C TRP A 116 20.02 11.30 -0.64
N HIS A 117 19.88 10.63 -1.79
CA HIS A 117 20.98 9.97 -2.47
C HIS A 117 22.11 10.95 -2.80
N GLY A 118 21.79 12.15 -3.31
CA GLY A 118 22.76 13.22 -3.59
C GLY A 118 23.52 13.73 -2.34
N LYS A 119 22.98 13.52 -1.14
CA LYS A 119 23.64 13.81 0.14
C LYS A 119 24.47 12.64 0.67
N GLY A 120 24.58 11.55 -0.08
CA GLY A 120 25.30 10.34 0.30
C GLY A 120 24.54 9.45 1.29
N ILE A 121 23.24 9.65 1.43
CA ILE A 121 22.38 8.76 2.24
C ILE A 121 22.15 7.46 1.46
N LYS A 122 22.33 6.33 2.12
CA LYS A 122 22.01 5.02 1.54
C LYS A 122 20.50 4.81 1.57
N LEU A 123 19.94 4.39 0.45
CA LEU A 123 18.51 4.09 0.33
C LEU A 123 18.33 2.58 0.20
N ILE A 124 17.56 1.99 1.09
CA ILE A 124 17.32 0.55 1.15
C ILE A 124 15.81 0.32 1.05
N ILE A 125 15.42 -0.73 0.33
CA ILE A 125 14.02 -1.18 0.29
C ILE A 125 13.85 -2.39 1.19
N TYR A 126 12.77 -2.43 1.97
CA TYR A 126 12.33 -3.61 2.71
C TYR A 126 10.82 -3.82 2.56
N SER A 127 10.42 -4.83 1.78
CA SER A 127 9.01 -5.14 1.49
C SER A 127 8.75 -6.64 1.53
N SER A 128 7.47 -7.03 1.66
CA SER A 128 7.06 -8.43 1.60
C SER A 128 7.21 -9.05 0.20
N GLY A 129 7.19 -8.21 -0.84
CA GLY A 129 7.46 -8.59 -2.22
C GLY A 129 8.91 -9.06 -2.41
N SER A 130 9.13 -10.03 -3.29
CA SER A 130 10.48 -10.57 -3.54
C SER A 130 11.43 -9.49 -4.08
N VAL A 131 12.73 -9.58 -3.77
CA VAL A 131 13.74 -8.64 -4.28
C VAL A 131 13.67 -8.42 -5.80
N PRO A 132 13.48 -9.43 -6.67
CA PRO A 132 13.27 -9.20 -8.10
C PRO A 132 12.07 -8.31 -8.43
N ALA A 133 10.94 -8.51 -7.74
CA ALA A 133 9.74 -7.69 -7.93
C ALA A 133 9.94 -6.25 -7.48
N GLN A 134 10.64 -6.03 -6.36
CA GLN A 134 11.01 -4.70 -5.90
C GLN A 134 11.86 -3.96 -6.95
N LYS A 135 12.86 -4.65 -7.52
CA LYS A 135 13.71 -4.08 -8.59
C LYS A 135 12.90 -3.72 -9.83
N LEU A 136 11.95 -4.55 -10.24
CA LEU A 136 11.05 -4.24 -11.37
C LEU A 136 10.22 -2.99 -11.07
N LEU A 137 9.63 -2.89 -9.88
CA LEU A 137 8.82 -1.75 -9.45
C LEU A 137 9.61 -0.44 -9.57
N PHE A 138 10.81 -0.38 -9.00
CA PHE A 138 11.65 0.83 -9.03
C PHE A 138 12.33 1.10 -10.37
N LYS A 139 12.38 0.12 -11.28
CA LYS A 139 12.91 0.31 -12.63
C LYS A 139 11.90 0.96 -13.58
N TYR A 140 10.61 0.71 -13.37
CA TYR A 140 9.54 1.11 -14.28
C TYR A 140 8.50 1.97 -13.54
N THR A 141 8.95 3.11 -13.03
CA THR A 141 8.10 4.05 -12.28
C THR A 141 7.40 5.05 -13.21
N ASN A 142 6.41 5.76 -12.67
CA ASN A 142 5.80 6.94 -13.29
C ASN A 142 6.67 8.22 -13.20
N ALA A 143 7.88 8.14 -12.66
CA ALA A 143 8.80 9.26 -12.55
C ALA A 143 9.57 9.53 -13.86
N GLU A 144 10.30 10.65 -13.89
CA GLU A 144 11.24 11.00 -14.96
C GLU A 144 12.60 11.36 -14.35
N PRO A 145 13.67 10.56 -14.58
CA PRO A 145 13.68 9.29 -15.31
C PRO A 145 12.89 8.18 -14.59
N SER A 146 12.37 7.22 -15.37
CA SER A 146 11.54 6.12 -14.85
C SER A 146 12.32 5.15 -13.97
N ASP A 147 13.59 4.90 -14.29
CA ASP A 147 14.45 3.96 -13.55
C ASP A 147 15.10 4.66 -12.35
N LEU A 148 14.63 4.32 -11.15
CA LEU A 148 15.15 4.79 -9.88
C LEU A 148 16.06 3.76 -9.19
N THR A 149 16.32 2.60 -9.79
CA THR A 149 17.16 1.56 -9.18
C THR A 149 18.58 2.03 -8.93
N VAL A 150 19.05 3.01 -9.71
CA VAL A 150 20.36 3.65 -9.54
C VAL A 150 20.51 4.43 -8.23
N LEU A 151 19.41 4.79 -7.58
CA LEU A 151 19.40 5.49 -6.29
C LEU A 151 19.46 4.50 -5.11
N LEU A 152 19.12 3.24 -5.35
CA LEU A 152 18.92 2.23 -4.31
C LEU A 152 20.21 1.45 -4.06
N THR A 153 20.54 1.25 -2.80
CA THR A 153 21.78 0.62 -2.33
C THR A 153 21.60 -0.86 -2.03
N ASP A 154 20.46 -1.26 -1.45
CA ASP A 154 20.18 -2.67 -1.12
C ASP A 154 18.67 -2.95 -1.08
N TYR A 155 18.31 -4.24 -1.11
CA TYR A 155 16.94 -4.73 -1.12
C TYR A 155 16.78 -5.90 -0.17
N PHE A 156 15.75 -5.82 0.68
CA PHE A 156 15.40 -6.86 1.62
C PHE A 156 13.97 -7.32 1.41
N ASP A 157 13.75 -8.61 1.62
CA ASP A 157 12.43 -9.21 1.64
C ASP A 157 12.29 -10.15 2.84
N THR A 158 11.12 -10.81 2.92
CA THR A 158 10.84 -11.72 4.03
C THR A 158 11.71 -12.98 4.04
N VAL A 159 12.40 -13.30 2.93
CA VAL A 159 13.29 -14.45 2.83
C VAL A 159 14.68 -14.11 3.38
N ASN A 160 15.21 -12.92 3.05
CA ASN A 160 16.58 -12.56 3.41
C ASN A 160 16.70 -11.75 4.73
N ALA A 161 15.65 -11.05 5.16
CA ALA A 161 15.60 -10.37 6.47
C ALA A 161 14.74 -11.17 7.47
N GLY A 162 13.54 -11.59 7.05
CA GLY A 162 12.54 -12.20 7.92
C GLY A 162 11.23 -11.39 7.93
N PRO A 163 10.27 -11.73 8.80
CA PRO A 163 8.99 -11.02 8.86
C PRO A 163 9.14 -9.55 9.28
N LYS A 164 8.37 -8.65 8.67
CA LYS A 164 8.50 -7.19 8.86
C LYS A 164 8.07 -6.70 10.25
N THR A 165 7.33 -7.51 11.00
CA THR A 165 6.89 -7.16 12.37
C THR A 165 7.83 -7.67 13.45
N GLU A 166 9.00 -8.20 13.08
CA GLU A 166 9.97 -8.79 14.01
C GLU A 166 11.24 -7.94 14.08
N ALA A 167 11.64 -7.51 15.27
CA ALA A 167 12.85 -6.71 15.49
C ALA A 167 14.12 -7.38 14.92
N ALA A 168 14.19 -8.71 15.02
CA ALA A 168 15.31 -9.51 14.49
C ALA A 168 15.51 -9.35 12.97
N SER A 169 14.47 -8.98 12.21
CA SER A 169 14.61 -8.69 10.78
C SER A 169 15.39 -7.39 10.55
N TYR A 170 15.10 -6.35 11.33
CA TYR A 170 15.80 -5.07 11.27
C TYR A 170 17.23 -5.16 11.80
N GLU A 171 17.47 -5.95 12.84
CA GLU A 171 18.82 -6.25 13.33
C GLU A 171 19.70 -6.88 12.24
N LYS A 172 19.14 -7.80 11.43
CA LYS A 172 19.84 -8.37 10.27
C LYS A 172 20.12 -7.34 9.18
N ILE A 173 19.18 -6.43 8.91
CA ILE A 173 19.38 -5.33 7.97
C ILE A 173 20.56 -4.45 8.44
N VAL A 174 20.58 -4.04 9.70
CA VAL A 174 21.70 -3.26 10.28
C VAL A 174 23.01 -4.04 10.20
N ALA A 175 23.01 -5.33 10.56
CA ALA A 175 24.20 -6.17 10.55
C ALA A 175 24.85 -6.31 9.16
N LYS A 176 24.08 -6.13 8.08
CA LYS A 176 24.60 -6.13 6.69
C LYS A 176 25.32 -4.83 6.32
N HIS A 177 25.18 -3.79 7.14
CA HIS A 177 25.78 -2.47 6.98
C HIS A 177 26.56 -2.06 8.26
N PRO A 178 27.62 -2.81 8.62
CA PRO A 178 28.34 -2.67 9.89
C PRO A 178 29.07 -1.32 10.06
N GLU A 179 29.18 -0.52 9.00
CA GLU A 179 29.74 0.83 9.03
C GLU A 179 28.82 1.87 9.69
N PHE A 180 27.56 1.52 9.98
CA PHE A 180 26.57 2.40 10.58
C PHE A 180 26.00 1.81 11.88
N LEU A 181 25.77 2.67 12.88
CA LEU A 181 25.05 2.29 14.10
C LEU A 181 23.54 2.20 13.84
N PRO A 182 22.77 1.38 14.59
CA PRO A 182 21.31 1.28 14.43
C PRO A 182 20.60 2.65 14.43
N GLU A 183 21.03 3.54 15.32
CA GLU A 183 20.49 4.90 15.47
C GLU A 183 20.65 5.76 14.20
N GLN A 184 21.54 5.38 13.27
CA GLN A 184 21.78 6.10 12.01
C GLN A 184 20.87 5.63 10.87
N PHE A 185 20.02 4.64 11.13
CA PHE A 185 18.96 4.19 10.22
C PHE A 185 17.66 4.92 10.55
N LEU A 186 16.95 5.36 9.51
CA LEU A 186 15.56 5.79 9.57
C LEU A 186 14.72 4.80 8.77
N PHE A 187 13.77 4.14 9.42
CA PHE A 187 12.76 3.32 8.75
C PHE A 187 11.47 4.12 8.54
N LEU A 188 10.87 3.96 7.37
CA LEU A 188 9.61 4.60 6.98
C LEU A 188 8.66 3.51 6.48
N SER A 189 7.51 3.36 7.14
CA SER A 189 6.42 2.45 6.77
C SER A 189 5.08 3.02 7.21
N ASP A 190 3.99 2.65 6.53
CA ASP A 190 2.62 2.93 6.96
C ASP A 190 2.17 2.02 8.12
N ASN A 191 2.81 0.86 8.28
CA ASN A 191 2.42 -0.13 9.26
C ASN A 191 3.07 0.13 10.62
N VAL A 192 2.26 0.54 11.61
CA VAL A 192 2.71 0.85 12.98
C VAL A 192 3.49 -0.32 13.61
N LYS A 193 3.08 -1.57 13.36
CA LYS A 193 3.78 -2.74 13.95
C LYS A 193 5.19 -2.95 13.37
N GLU A 194 5.41 -2.56 12.12
CA GLU A 194 6.72 -2.61 11.49
C GLU A 194 7.60 -1.48 12.02
N VAL A 195 7.02 -0.29 12.22
CA VAL A 195 7.67 0.85 12.85
C VAL A 195 8.11 0.51 14.29
N ASP A 196 7.24 -0.11 15.08
CA ASP A 196 7.55 -0.59 16.44
C ASP A 196 8.72 -1.59 16.43
N ALA A 197 8.71 -2.55 15.50
CA ALA A 197 9.76 -3.55 15.38
C ALA A 197 11.12 -2.93 15.01
N ALA A 198 11.13 -1.91 14.14
CA ALA A 198 12.34 -1.17 13.80
C ALA A 198 12.88 -0.36 14.99
N ILE A 199 11.99 0.29 15.76
CA ILE A 199 12.35 1.01 17.00
C ILE A 199 12.94 0.04 18.02
N GLN A 200 12.35 -1.15 18.19
CA GLN A 200 12.86 -2.18 19.09
C GLN A 200 14.28 -2.65 18.70
N ALA A 201 14.60 -2.66 17.40
CA ALA A 201 15.94 -2.94 16.88
C ALA A 201 16.93 -1.75 17.01
N GLY A 202 16.50 -0.63 17.60
CA GLY A 202 17.33 0.56 17.82
C GLY A 202 17.41 1.52 16.64
N MET A 203 16.60 1.33 15.59
CA MET A 203 16.48 2.30 14.50
C MET A 203 15.65 3.51 14.92
N ARG A 204 15.87 4.65 14.25
CA ARG A 204 14.82 5.68 14.19
C ARG A 204 13.75 5.23 13.22
N SER A 205 12.49 5.55 13.49
CA SER A 205 11.39 5.17 12.62
C SER A 205 10.24 6.16 12.69
N ALA A 206 9.50 6.30 11.59
CA ALA A 206 8.29 7.11 11.52
C ALA A 206 7.20 6.40 10.72
N VAL A 207 5.95 6.62 11.11
CA VAL A 207 4.77 6.14 10.41
C VAL A 207 4.50 7.06 9.22
N VAL A 208 4.25 6.49 8.05
CA VAL A 208 3.91 7.23 6.83
C VAL A 208 2.41 7.13 6.57
N GLN A 209 1.71 8.27 6.66
CA GLN A 209 0.28 8.34 6.39
C GLN A 209 0.02 8.89 4.99
N ARG A 210 -0.30 8.01 4.04
CA ARG A 210 -0.60 8.40 2.66
C ARG A 210 -2.11 8.36 2.38
N PRO A 211 -2.59 9.10 1.36
CA PRO A 211 -3.96 8.95 0.89
C PRO A 211 -4.27 7.49 0.53
N GLY A 212 -5.36 6.96 1.09
CA GLY A 212 -5.79 5.57 0.89
C GLY A 212 -5.28 4.58 1.95
N ASN A 213 -4.36 4.99 2.84
CA ASN A 213 -4.04 4.22 4.03
C ASN A 213 -5.23 4.24 5.01
N ALA A 214 -5.32 3.25 5.89
CA ALA A 214 -6.29 3.28 6.96
C ALA A 214 -6.03 4.47 7.90
N ASP A 215 -7.08 5.00 8.52
CA ASP A 215 -6.93 6.05 9.51
C ASP A 215 -6.15 5.54 10.72
N LEU A 216 -5.18 6.34 11.16
CA LEU A 216 -4.40 6.03 12.35
C LEU A 216 -5.19 6.35 13.62
N PRO A 217 -5.19 5.45 14.63
CA PRO A 217 -5.70 5.78 15.96
C PRO A 217 -5.00 7.02 16.53
N THR A 218 -5.71 7.82 17.33
CA THR A 218 -5.17 9.06 17.91
C THR A 218 -3.90 8.83 18.72
N GLU A 219 -3.81 7.69 19.42
CA GLU A 219 -2.68 7.30 20.25
C GLU A 219 -1.38 7.13 19.46
N VAL A 220 -1.47 6.83 18.15
CA VAL A 220 -0.30 6.74 17.27
C VAL A 220 0.36 8.11 17.15
N TYR A 221 -0.40 9.19 17.04
CA TYR A 221 0.14 10.56 16.95
C TYR A 221 0.82 11.02 18.26
N ASP A 222 0.44 10.43 19.39
CA ASP A 222 1.05 10.72 20.69
C ASP A 222 2.37 9.97 20.91
N THR A 223 2.51 8.79 20.30
CA THR A 223 3.61 7.85 20.56
C THR A 223 4.62 7.75 19.41
N HIS A 224 4.22 8.12 18.21
CA HIS A 224 5.01 7.98 16.99
C HIS A 224 5.16 9.30 16.25
N GLN A 225 6.27 9.41 15.54
CA GLN A 225 6.41 10.41 14.49
C GLN A 225 5.57 9.97 13.29
N VAL A 226 4.71 10.87 12.79
CA VAL A 226 3.86 10.63 11.61
C VAL A 226 4.21 11.64 10.54
N VAL A 227 4.41 11.17 9.30
CA VAL A 227 4.67 12.00 8.12
C VAL A 227 3.68 11.67 7.00
N GLU A 228 3.17 12.69 6.33
CA GLU A 228 2.24 12.51 5.19
C GLU A 228 2.94 12.60 3.82
N THR A 229 4.10 13.23 3.80
CA THR A 229 4.96 13.41 2.63
C THR A 229 6.42 13.36 3.03
N PHE A 230 7.28 12.83 2.16
CA PHE A 230 8.72 12.83 2.39
C PHE A 230 9.31 14.25 2.33
N ASP A 231 8.60 15.22 1.74
CA ASP A 231 8.99 16.64 1.78
C ASP A 231 9.00 17.21 3.20
N SER A 232 8.20 16.63 4.11
CA SER A 232 8.14 17.06 5.52
C SER A 232 9.34 16.61 6.36
N ILE A 233 10.16 15.70 5.82
CA ILE A 233 11.35 15.19 6.49
C ILE A 233 12.49 16.17 6.21
N GLU A 234 12.85 16.95 7.23
CA GLU A 234 13.87 17.99 7.14
C GLU A 234 15.29 17.42 6.97
N GLU A 235 16.27 18.29 6.68
CA GLU A 235 17.62 17.88 6.33
C GLU A 235 18.40 17.20 7.46
N ASP A 236 18.01 17.45 8.71
CA ASP A 236 18.53 16.79 9.91
C ASP A 236 17.75 15.51 10.26
N PHE A 237 16.76 15.14 9.43
CA PHE A 237 15.82 14.04 9.62
C PHE A 237 15.04 14.14 10.94
N ASN A 238 14.93 15.35 11.51
CA ASN A 238 13.93 15.60 12.53
C ASN A 238 12.57 15.64 11.82
N VAL A 239 11.74 14.64 12.08
CA VAL A 239 10.33 14.72 11.74
C VAL A 239 9.75 15.85 12.57
N LYS A 240 9.35 16.95 11.92
CA LYS A 240 8.56 18.00 12.56
C LYS A 240 7.32 17.35 13.13
N THR A 241 7.29 17.09 14.43
CA THR A 241 6.12 16.57 15.12
C THR A 241 4.94 17.47 14.77
N LEU A 242 3.94 16.92 14.08
CA LEU A 242 2.65 17.56 13.85
C LEU A 242 1.82 17.62 15.15
N GLN A 243 2.45 18.06 16.25
CA GLN A 243 1.78 18.25 17.54
C GLN A 243 0.82 19.46 17.56
N THR A 244 0.58 20.12 16.42
CA THR A 244 -0.25 21.33 16.34
C THR A 244 -1.45 21.26 15.39
N LEU A 245 -1.64 20.18 14.62
CA LEU A 245 -2.82 20.07 13.73
C LEU A 245 -3.98 19.24 14.31
N GLY A 246 -3.72 18.32 15.24
CA GLY A 246 -4.77 17.53 15.90
C GLY A 246 -5.63 18.30 16.93
N LYS A 247 -5.16 19.46 17.44
CA LYS A 247 -5.96 20.29 18.37
C LYS A 247 -6.92 21.25 17.66
N ARG A 248 -6.64 21.67 16.43
CA ARG A 248 -7.53 22.61 15.74
C ARG A 248 -8.81 21.96 15.22
N SER A 249 -8.74 20.72 14.74
CA SER A 249 -9.92 19.99 14.25
C SER A 249 -10.91 19.64 15.37
N ALA A 250 -10.43 19.29 16.56
CA ALA A 250 -11.32 18.97 17.69
C ALA A 250 -11.95 20.23 18.31
N ASP A 251 -11.21 21.34 18.39
CA ASP A 251 -11.73 22.61 18.93
C ASP A 251 -12.69 23.33 17.96
N GLU A 252 -12.50 23.21 16.63
CA GLU A 252 -13.45 23.74 15.63
C GLU A 252 -14.73 22.91 15.55
N ALA A 253 -14.64 21.57 15.64
CA ALA A 253 -15.81 20.70 15.67
C ALA A 253 -16.66 20.88 16.96
N ALA A 254 -16.03 21.24 18.08
CA ALA A 254 -16.73 21.50 19.35
C ALA A 254 -17.35 22.91 19.43
N ALA A 255 -16.99 23.83 18.55
CA ALA A 255 -17.50 25.21 18.54
C ALA A 255 -18.81 25.38 17.77
N ASP A 256 -19.13 24.47 16.83
CA ASP A 256 -20.33 24.54 15.97
C ASP A 256 -21.59 23.90 16.60
N GLU A 257 -21.50 23.27 17.78
CA GLU A 257 -22.65 22.75 18.51
C GLU A 257 -23.01 23.62 19.72
N LYS A 258 -23.48 24.86 19.48
CA LYS A 258 -24.34 25.56 20.44
C LYS A 258 -25.54 26.21 19.72
N PRO A 259 -26.78 25.90 20.10
CA PRO A 259 -27.94 26.56 19.53
C PRO A 259 -28.10 27.96 20.15
N GLU A 260 -27.96 28.99 19.32
CA GLU A 260 -28.22 30.38 19.70
C GLU A 260 -29.72 30.63 19.81
N ALA A 261 -30.15 31.09 20.99
CA ALA A 261 -31.52 31.50 21.28
C ALA A 261 -31.80 32.91 20.72
N GLN A 262 -32.88 33.05 19.96
CA GLN A 262 -33.42 34.34 19.52
C GLN A 262 -34.08 35.10 20.69
N PRO A 263 -34.00 36.44 20.70
CA PRO A 263 -35.05 37.27 21.26
C PRO A 263 -35.82 37.99 20.15
N ALA A 264 -37.14 38.04 20.34
CA ALA A 264 -38.08 38.86 19.59
C ALA A 264 -37.93 40.34 19.95
N ASP A 265 -38.09 41.24 18.98
CA ASP A 265 -39.12 42.30 19.06
C ASP A 265 -39.35 42.97 17.69
N THR A 266 -40.57 43.45 17.58
CA THR A 266 -41.35 44.06 16.52
C THR A 266 -40.83 45.40 15.98
N THR A 267 -41.05 45.67 14.68
CA THR A 267 -41.91 46.76 14.14
C THR A 267 -41.69 46.95 12.63
N GLU A 268 -42.78 46.89 11.89
CA GLU A 268 -43.00 47.30 10.48
C GLU A 268 -43.44 48.79 10.41
N PRO A 269 -43.75 49.41 9.24
CA PRO A 269 -43.27 49.21 7.87
C PRO A 269 -43.03 50.56 7.10
N GLU A 270 -42.72 50.45 5.80
CA GLU A 270 -43.26 51.24 4.65
C GLU A 270 -42.20 51.77 3.66
N GLY A 271 -42.45 51.51 2.37
CA GLY A 271 -41.81 52.24 1.25
C GLY A 271 -41.64 51.46 -0.05
N ALA A 272 -42.69 51.32 -0.85
CA ALA A 272 -42.61 51.19 -2.32
C ALA A 272 -42.65 52.62 -2.95
N PRO A 273 -42.53 52.87 -4.28
CA PRO A 273 -42.52 51.94 -5.42
C PRO A 273 -41.58 52.29 -6.63
N ASP A 274 -41.71 51.47 -7.69
CA ASP A 274 -41.54 51.77 -9.14
C ASP A 274 -40.09 51.84 -9.71
N SER A 275 -39.72 51.32 -10.89
CA SER A 275 -40.49 51.09 -12.14
C SER A 275 -39.69 50.32 -13.22
N LYS A 276 -40.44 49.68 -14.15
CA LYS A 276 -40.19 49.49 -15.61
C LYS A 276 -39.14 48.46 -16.12
N LYS A 277 -39.64 47.39 -16.77
CA LYS A 277 -39.64 47.09 -18.26
C LYS A 277 -38.27 46.58 -18.78
N VAL A 278 -38.08 45.56 -19.63
CA VAL A 278 -38.82 44.87 -20.72
C VAL A 278 -37.95 43.64 -21.08
N LYS A 279 -38.48 42.41 -21.11
CA LYS A 279 -38.98 41.64 -22.28
C LYS A 279 -37.89 41.11 -23.24
N THR A 280 -37.78 39.78 -23.35
CA THR A 280 -37.65 38.91 -24.58
C THR A 280 -37.36 37.47 -24.13
N SER A 281 -38.34 36.55 -24.20
CA SER A 281 -38.54 35.48 -25.24
C SER A 281 -37.48 34.38 -25.14
N ILE A 282 -37.77 33.09 -24.98
CA ILE A 282 -38.48 32.09 -25.83
C ILE A 282 -38.65 30.85 -24.91
N GLY A 283 -39.82 30.22 -24.72
CA GLY A 283 -40.46 29.26 -25.62
C GLY A 283 -40.47 27.86 -24.96
N GLU A 284 -41.68 27.37 -24.67
CA GLU A 284 -42.00 26.13 -23.96
C GLU A 284 -41.76 24.84 -24.78
N GLU A 285 -41.43 23.79 -24.02
CA GLU A 285 -41.87 22.40 -24.11
C GLU A 285 -41.67 21.55 -25.39
N GLY A 286 -40.89 20.49 -25.20
CA GLY A 286 -40.94 19.25 -25.96
C GLY A 286 -40.47 18.10 -25.09
N ALA A 287 -41.42 17.31 -24.59
CA ALA A 287 -41.20 16.12 -23.77
C ALA A 287 -40.51 15.00 -24.54
N THR A 288 -39.56 14.32 -23.89
CA THR A 288 -39.16 12.94 -24.23
C THR A 288 -38.91 12.16 -22.95
N GLN A 289 -39.40 10.93 -23.00
CA GLN A 289 -39.59 9.96 -21.93
C GLN A 289 -38.27 9.54 -21.28
N GLY A 290 -38.34 9.24 -19.98
CA GLY A 290 -37.29 8.53 -19.27
C GLY A 290 -37.20 7.09 -19.76
N GLU A 291 -35.99 6.66 -20.09
CA GLU A 291 -35.59 5.27 -20.09
C GLU A 291 -34.69 5.08 -18.86
N GLU A 292 -35.17 4.33 -17.87
CA GLU A 292 -34.32 3.77 -16.82
C GLU A 292 -33.45 2.68 -17.47
N GLU A 293 -32.13 2.85 -17.45
CA GLU A 293 -31.20 1.77 -17.73
C GLU A 293 -31.39 0.64 -16.71
N PRO A 294 -31.38 -0.64 -17.10
CA PRO A 294 -31.40 -1.72 -16.14
C PRO A 294 -30.05 -1.76 -15.41
N ALA A 295 -30.09 -1.83 -14.08
CA ALA A 295 -28.91 -2.10 -13.27
C ALA A 295 -28.24 -3.39 -13.78
N GLU A 296 -26.96 -3.29 -14.18
CA GLU A 296 -26.16 -4.45 -14.57
C GLU A 296 -26.07 -5.44 -13.39
N GLU A 297 -26.40 -6.71 -13.65
CA GLU A 297 -26.15 -7.76 -12.67
C GLU A 297 -24.65 -7.92 -12.43
N PRO A 298 -24.20 -8.06 -11.16
CA PRO A 298 -22.80 -8.27 -10.85
C PRO A 298 -22.27 -9.53 -11.55
N SER A 299 -21.05 -9.44 -12.07
CA SER A 299 -20.41 -10.54 -12.79
C SER A 299 -20.28 -11.78 -11.89
N GLN A 300 -20.15 -12.96 -12.50
CA GLN A 300 -19.90 -14.19 -11.71
C GLN A 300 -18.67 -14.09 -10.81
N ILE A 301 -17.70 -13.24 -11.16
CA ILE A 301 -16.51 -12.96 -10.35
C ILE A 301 -16.85 -12.07 -9.15
N ASP A 302 -17.68 -11.04 -9.32
CA ASP A 302 -18.15 -10.18 -8.24
C ASP A 302 -19.01 -10.96 -7.22
N LYS A 303 -19.83 -11.90 -7.71
CA LYS A 303 -20.64 -12.79 -6.87
C LYS A 303 -19.79 -13.78 -6.07
N LEU A 304 -18.64 -14.22 -6.60
CA LEU A 304 -17.69 -15.12 -5.91
C LEU A 304 -16.85 -14.38 -4.84
N LEU A 305 -16.46 -13.13 -5.10
CA LEU A 305 -15.72 -12.31 -4.15
C LEU A 305 -16.57 -11.88 -2.95
N ALA A 306 -17.86 -11.59 -3.16
CA ALA A 306 -18.78 -11.21 -2.07
C ALA A 306 -19.09 -12.36 -1.10
N GLN A 307 -18.96 -13.63 -1.52
CA GLN A 307 -19.20 -14.80 -0.66
C GLN A 307 -18.01 -15.16 0.24
N ALA A 308 -16.82 -14.61 0.00
CA ALA A 308 -15.62 -14.87 0.80
C ALA A 308 -15.48 -13.96 2.02
N VAL A 309 -16.33 -12.94 2.15
CA VAL A 309 -16.32 -11.97 3.27
C VAL A 309 -17.53 -12.24 4.18
N GLY A 310 -17.45 -13.31 4.96
CA GLY A 310 -18.45 -13.65 5.98
C GLY A 310 -17.79 -14.34 7.17
N ASP A 311 -17.74 -13.63 8.30
CA ASP A 311 -17.12 -13.99 9.58
C ASP A 311 -17.35 -15.42 10.09
N ALA A 312 -16.30 -16.05 10.64
CA ALA A 312 -16.38 -16.77 11.92
C ALA A 312 -14.99 -16.98 12.57
N PRO A 313 -14.88 -16.91 13.91
CA PRO A 313 -13.62 -16.89 14.65
C PRO A 313 -13.05 -18.29 14.92
N ILE A 314 -11.72 -18.41 14.87
CA ILE A 314 -11.00 -19.65 15.20
C ILE A 314 -10.62 -19.60 16.69
N THR A 315 -11.19 -20.48 17.50
CA THR A 315 -10.71 -20.79 18.86
C THR A 315 -9.70 -21.94 18.78
N PRO A 316 -8.59 -21.92 19.53
CA PRO A 316 -7.64 -23.02 19.53
C PRO A 316 -8.03 -24.08 20.57
N THR A 317 -8.22 -25.32 20.14
CA THR A 317 -8.28 -26.49 21.03
C THR A 317 -6.87 -26.98 21.34
N GLU A 318 -6.49 -26.85 22.61
CA GLU A 318 -5.36 -27.57 23.21
C GLU A 318 -5.61 -29.08 23.16
N THR A 319 -4.59 -29.85 22.79
CA THR A 319 -4.55 -31.29 23.08
C THR A 319 -3.30 -31.58 23.89
N THR A 320 -3.53 -31.87 25.17
CA THR A 320 -2.55 -32.34 26.14
C THR A 320 -2.24 -33.81 25.92
N SER A 321 -0.99 -34.15 26.22
CA SER A 321 -0.34 -35.45 26.22
C SER A 321 -0.85 -36.42 27.29
N GLU A 322 -0.83 -37.73 27.02
CA GLU A 322 -0.50 -38.76 28.03
C GLU A 322 0.34 -39.90 27.41
N PRO A 323 1.31 -40.49 28.14
CA PRO A 323 2.11 -41.62 27.70
C PRO A 323 1.53 -42.96 28.18
N THR A 324 1.54 -43.98 27.33
CA THR A 324 1.17 -45.35 27.71
C THR A 324 2.37 -46.09 28.29
N GLU A 325 2.31 -46.34 29.59
CA GLU A 325 3.08 -47.36 30.31
C GLU A 325 2.34 -48.71 30.13
N LEU A 326 3.05 -49.80 29.80
CA LEU A 326 2.73 -51.16 30.27
C LEU A 326 3.81 -52.16 29.85
N ALA A 327 4.22 -52.92 30.86
CA ALA A 327 5.16 -54.02 30.84
C ALA A 327 4.56 -55.30 30.21
N GLU A 328 5.37 -56.04 29.46
CA GLU A 328 5.82 -57.42 29.73
C GLU A 328 6.92 -57.81 28.71
#